data_AF-A0A149QH94-F1
#
_entry.id   AF-A0A149QH94-F1
#
_cell.length_a   1.000
_cell.length_b   1.000
_cell.length_c   1.000
_cell.angle_alpha   90.00
_cell.angle_beta   90.00
_cell.angle_gamma   90.00
#
_symmetry.space_group_name_H-M   'P 1'
#
loop_
_entity.id
_entity.type
_entity.pdbx_description
1 polymer ?
#
loop_
_entity_poly.entity_id
_entity_poly.type
_entity_poly.pdbx_seq_one_letter_code
_entity_poly.pdbx_strand_id
1 'polypeptide(L)' 'EYIKYYNQERIRLKLKGLSPVKYREQAQAAA' A
#
# COMPACT_ATOMS: atom_id res chain seq x y z
N GLU A 1 4.55 2.21 16.47
CA GLU A 1 5.01 1.33 15.37
C GLU A 1 3.92 0.69 14.53
N TYR A 2 2.90 0.04 15.12
CA TYR A 2 1.86 -0.72 14.38
C TYR A 2 1.25 0.01 13.16
N ILE A 3 0.93 1.29 13.30
CA ILE A 3 0.34 2.11 12.22
C ILE A 3 1.31 2.26 11.04
N LYS A 4 2.61 2.47 11.32
CA LYS A 4 3.64 2.61 10.28
C LYS A 4 3.77 1.30 9.52
N TYR A 5 3.90 0.18 10.24
CA TYR A 5 3.95 -1.15 9.65
C TYR A 5 2.75 -1.40 8.74
N TYR A 6 1.53 -1.16 9.24
CA TYR A 6 0.32 -1.44 8.47
C TYR A 6 0.17 -0.55 7.22
N ASN A 7 0.67 0.68 7.24
CA ASN A 7 0.54 1.61 6.11
C ASN A 7 1.67 1.50 5.08
N GLN A 8 2.91 1.33 5.53
CA GLN A 8 4.10 1.48 4.70
C GLN A 8 4.82 0.16 4.40
N GLU A 9 4.86 -0.76 5.35
CA GLU A 9 5.73 -1.95 5.28
C GLU A 9 4.96 -3.23 5.00
N ARG A 10 3.67 -3.24 5.31
CA ARG A 10 2.82 -4.40 5.08
C ARG A 10 2.69 -4.67 3.60
N ILE A 11 3.09 -5.85 3.16
CA ILE A 11 2.95 -6.29 1.77
C ILE A 11 1.85 -7.36 1.71
N ARG A 12 0.96 -7.23 0.74
CA ARG A 12 -0.12 -8.19 0.45
C ARG A 12 0.04 -8.68 -0.98
N LEU A 13 -0.07 -9.99 -1.22
CA LEU A 13 0.02 -10.59 -2.56
C LEU A 13 -0.95 -9.93 -3.56
N LYS A 14 -2.18 -9.59 -3.12
CA LYS A 14 -3.18 -8.92 -3.94
C LYS A 14 -2.83 -7.50 -4.39
N LEU A 15 -1.92 -6.81 -3.70
CA LEU A 15 -1.50 -5.46 -4.05
C LEU A 15 -0.33 -5.45 -5.03
N LYS A 16 -0.03 -6.59 -5.66
CA LYS A 16 1.08 -6.71 -6.64
C LYS A 16 2.43 -6.24 -6.08
N GLY A 17 2.69 -6.55 -4.80
CA GLY A 17 3.92 -6.16 -4.11
C GLY A 17 3.95 -4.73 -3.56
N LEU A 18 2.85 -3.97 -3.69
CA LEU A 18 2.77 -2.60 -3.18
C LEU A 18 2.37 -2.54 -1.70
N SER A 19 2.85 -1.51 -1.02
CA SER A 19 2.35 -1.15 0.30
C SER A 19 0.95 -0.52 0.23
N PRO A 20 0.17 -0.52 1.31
CA PRO A 20 -1.17 0.04 1.33
C PRO A 20 -1.25 1.52 0.96
N VAL A 21 -0.22 2.32 1.25
CA VAL A 21 -0.14 3.71 0.79
C VAL A 21 0.12 3.77 -0.72
N LYS A 22 1.15 3.09 -1.21
CA LYS A 22 1.49 3.08 -2.65
C LYS A 22 0.37 2.56 -3.53
N TYR A 23 -0.38 1.56 -3.05
CA TYR A 23 -1.53 1.04 -3.78
C TYR A 23 -2.65 2.09 -3.93
N ARG A 24 -2.88 2.90 -2.89
CA ARG A 24 -3.88 3.98 -2.93
C ARG A 24 -3.43 5.12 -3.85
N GLU A 25 -2.16 5.49 -3.78
CA GLU A 25 -1.56 6.49 -4.67
C GLU A 25 -1.68 6.06 -6.14
N GLN A 26 -1.38 4.80 -6.46
CA GLN A 26 -1.57 4.28 -7.81
C GLN A 26 -3.04 4.33 -8.26
N ALA A 27 -3.97 3.96 -7.39
CA ALA A 27 -5.40 4.01 -7.71
C ALA A 27 -5.90 5.45 -7.93
N GLN A 28 -5.35 6.42 -7.20
CA GLN A 28 -5.65 7.85 -7.38
C GLN A 28 -5.08 8.40 -8.69
N ALA A 29 -3.90 7.95 -9.10
CA ALA A 29 -3.27 8.37 -10.35
C ALA A 29 -3.92 7.75 -11.60
N ALA A 30 -4.61 6.62 -11.45
CA ALA A 30 -5.30 5.92 -12.53
C ALA A 30 -6.77 6.34 -12.71
N ALA A 31 -7.29 7.17 -11.79
CA ALA A 31 -8.60 7.80 -11.88
C ALA A 31 -8.52 9.08 -12.72
#